data_AF-A0A527TLD7-F1
#
_entry.id   AF-A0A527TLD7-F1
#
_cell.length_a   1.000
_cell.length_b   1.000
_cell.length_c   1.000
_cell.angle_alpha   90.00
_cell.angle_beta   90.00
_cell.angle_gamma   90.00
#
_symmetry.space_group_name_H-M   'P 1'
#
loop_
_entity.id
_entity.type
_entity.pdbx_description
1 polymer ?
#
loop_
_entity_poly.entity_id
_entity_poly.type
_entity_poly.pdbx_seq_one_letter_code
_entity_poly.pdbx_strand_id
1 'polypeptide(L)' 'LMDDEYSEQELQDACDVIAWAAAQPWCDGNVGMMGISWGGFNCLQTAAKQPPALKAVISLCSTVDRYA' A
#
# COMPACT_ATOMS: atom_id res chain seq x y z
N LEU A 1 -12.30 13.45 -7.96
CA LEU A 1 -10.99 14.04 -8.26
C LEU A 1 -10.03 13.52 -7.20
N MET A 2 -8.74 13.38 -7.48
CA MET A 2 -7.76 13.12 -6.41
C MET A 2 -7.32 14.46 -5.83
N ASP A 3 -7.51 14.63 -4.53
CA ASP A 3 -7.28 15.91 -3.86
C ASP A 3 -5.86 16.01 -3.27
N ASP A 4 -5.19 14.88 -3.03
CA ASP A 4 -3.83 14.83 -2.51
C ASP A 4 -3.08 13.53 -2.91
N GLU A 5 -1.75 13.57 -2.80
CA GLU A 5 -0.81 12.46 -3.07
C GLU A 5 -0.85 11.37 -2.01
N TYR A 6 -1.22 11.72 -0.77
CA TYR A 6 -1.29 10.79 0.36
C TYR A 6 -2.65 10.86 1.05
N SER A 7 -3.72 10.76 0.28
CA SER A 7 -5.06 10.85 0.86
C SER A 7 -5.29 9.72 1.86
N GLU A 8 -5.85 10.03 3.03
CA GLU A 8 -6.18 9.02 4.05
C GLU A 8 -7.14 7.97 3.50
N GLN A 9 -8.04 8.34 2.57
CA GLN A 9 -8.94 7.40 1.89
C GLN A 9 -8.15 6.35 1.11
N GLU A 10 -7.18 6.77 0.28
CA GLU A 10 -6.40 5.82 -0.53
C GLU A 10 -5.57 4.86 0.35
N LEU A 11 -5.01 5.37 1.46
CA LEU A 11 -4.27 4.53 2.41
C LEU A 11 -5.18 3.53 3.12
N GLN A 12 -6.39 3.95 3.49
CA GLN A 12 -7.40 3.07 4.10
C GLN A 12 -7.88 2.01 3.10
N ASP A 13 -8.17 2.41 1.86
CA ASP A 13 -8.57 1.50 0.78
C ASP A 13 -7.50 0.41 0.55
N ALA A 14 -6.22 0.79 0.57
CA ALA A 14 -5.13 -0.17 0.46
C ALA A 14 -5.10 -1.17 1.63
N CYS A 15 -5.35 -0.71 2.87
CA CYS A 15 -5.44 -1.58 4.04
C CYS A 15 -6.63 -2.55 3.93
N ASP A 16 -7.78 -2.06 3.47
CA ASP A 16 -9.01 -2.85 3.32
C ASP A 16 -8.84 -3.91 2.22
N VAL A 17 -8.20 -3.56 1.09
CA VAL A 17 -7.87 -4.51 0.02
C VAL A 17 -6.89 -5.57 0.50
N ILE A 18 -5.87 -5.20 1.28
CA ILE A 18 -4.93 -6.16 1.87
C ILE A 18 -5.66 -7.14 2.80
N ALA A 19 -6.54 -6.64 3.67
CA ALA A 19 -7.33 -7.48 4.56
C ALA A 19 -8.28 -8.40 3.79
N TRP A 20 -8.94 -7.88 2.76
CA TRP A 20 -9.81 -8.66 1.88
C TRP A 20 -9.04 -9.77 1.16
N ALA A 21 -7.88 -9.45 0.57
CA ALA A 21 -7.05 -10.41 -0.14
C ALA A 21 -6.56 -11.53 0.78
N ALA A 22 -6.12 -11.18 1.99
CA ALA A 22 -5.65 -12.14 3.00
C ALA A 22 -6.75 -13.12 3.48
N ALA A 23 -8.03 -12.73 3.38
CA ALA A 23 -9.16 -13.57 3.77
C ALA A 23 -9.62 -14.55 2.68
N GLN A 24 -9.06 -14.48 1.47
CA GLN A 24 -9.48 -15.33 0.36
C GLN A 24 -8.93 -16.75 0.48
N PRO A 25 -9.67 -17.79 0.02
CA PRO A 25 -9.25 -19.19 0.18
C PRO A 25 -8.01 -19.57 -0.64
N TRP A 26 -7.62 -18.74 -1.60
CA TRP A 26 -6.42 -18.91 -2.43
C TRP A 26 -5.19 -18.18 -1.86
N CYS A 27 -5.36 -17.37 -0.81
CA CYS A 27 -4.28 -16.66 -0.13
C CYS A 27 -3.91 -17.43 1.15
N ASP A 28 -2.62 -17.51 1.46
CA ASP A 28 -2.11 -18.12 2.70
C ASP A 28 -2.14 -17.14 3.90
N GLY A 29 -2.79 -15.98 3.73
CA GLY A 29 -2.86 -14.90 4.71
C GLY A 29 -1.70 -13.91 4.66
N ASN A 30 -0.71 -14.12 3.78
CA ASN A 30 0.43 -13.21 3.60
C ASN A 30 0.29 -12.44 2.29
N VAL A 31 0.32 -11.12 2.37
CA VAL A 31 0.19 -10.22 1.22
C VAL A 31 1.48 -9.44 1.02
N GLY A 32 1.90 -9.29 -0.24
CA GLY A 32 2.95 -8.38 -0.66
C GLY A 32 2.39 -7.27 -1.54
N MET A 33 2.89 -6.05 -1.37
CA MET A 33 2.53 -4.89 -2.21
C MET A 33 3.73 -4.47 -3.05
N MET A 34 3.50 -4.16 -4.33
CA MET A 34 4.55 -3.69 -5.24
C MET A 34 3.98 -2.60 -6.15
N GLY A 35 4.77 -1.58 -6.44
CA GLY A 35 4.37 -0.54 -7.37
C GLY A 35 5.52 0.34 -7.85
N ILE A 36 5.28 1.03 -8.98
CA ILE A 36 6.15 2.07 -9.51
C ILE A 36 5.55 3.45 -9.25
N SER A 37 6.37 4.49 -9.15
CA SER A 37 5.90 5.89 -9.07
C SER A 37 4.84 6.06 -7.96
N TRP A 38 3.59 6.41 -8.30
CA TRP A 38 2.47 6.51 -7.37
C TRP A 38 2.28 5.26 -6.51
N GLY A 39 2.19 4.09 -7.15
CA GLY A 39 2.08 2.82 -6.45
C GLY A 39 3.31 2.52 -5.59
N GLY A 40 4.49 3.01 -5.99
CA GLY A 40 5.73 2.79 -5.27
C GLY A 40 5.78 3.51 -3.93
N PHE A 41 5.39 4.78 -3.88
CA PHE A 41 5.32 5.48 -2.59
C PHE A 41 4.13 5.00 -1.76
N ASN A 42 3.02 4.63 -2.40
CA ASN A 42 1.86 4.11 -1.68
C ASN A 42 2.18 2.80 -0.97
N CYS A 43 3.04 1.94 -1.55
CA CYS A 43 3.56 0.78 -0.82
C CYS A 43 4.17 1.17 0.53
N LEU A 44 5.00 2.21 0.56
CA LEU A 44 5.67 2.66 1.78
C LEU A 44 4.69 3.31 2.76
N GLN A 45 3.77 4.14 2.27
CA GLN A 45 2.76 4.79 3.11
C GLN A 45 1.77 3.79 3.71
N THR A 46 1.30 2.81 2.93
CA THR A 46 0.47 1.71 3.43
C THR A 46 1.23 0.86 4.44
N ALA A 47 2.53 0.57 4.22
CA ALA A 47 3.34 -0.14 5.21
C ALA A 47 3.44 0.60 6.56
N ALA A 48 3.46 1.94 6.55
CA ALA A 48 3.48 2.74 7.77
C ALA A 48 2.19 2.60 8.61
N LYS A 49 1.06 2.23 7.99
CA LYS A 49 -0.20 1.90 8.71
C LYS A 49 -0.17 0.49 9.35
N GLN A 50 0.87 -0.30 9.08
CA GLN A 50 1.08 -1.65 9.62
C GLN A 50 -0.10 -2.63 9.46
N PRO A 51 -0.67 -2.84 8.25
CA PRO A 51 -1.70 -3.85 8.04
C PRO A 51 -1.19 -5.25 8.45
N PRO A 52 -1.90 -6.02 9.30
CA PRO A 52 -1.37 -7.27 9.85
C PRO A 52 -0.96 -8.31 8.80
N ALA A 53 -1.64 -8.35 7.66
CA ALA A 53 -1.36 -9.29 6.57
C ALA A 53 -0.27 -8.82 5.60
N LEU A 54 0.15 -7.55 5.63
CA LEU A 54 1.20 -7.03 4.74
C LEU A 54 2.57 -7.47 5.25
N LYS A 55 3.23 -8.37 4.51
CA LYS A 55 4.53 -8.96 4.92
C LYS A 55 5.73 -8.42 4.15
N ALA A 56 5.49 -7.82 2.98
CA ALA A 56 6.55 -7.27 2.16
C ALA A 56 6.04 -6.11 1.30
N VAL A 57 6.92 -5.14 1.05
CA VAL A 57 6.69 -4.06 0.10
C VAL A 57 7.87 -3.89 -0.84
N ILE A 58 7.60 -3.67 -2.12
CA ILE A 58 8.60 -3.37 -3.15
C ILE A 58 8.24 -2.04 -3.81
N SER A 59 8.98 -1.00 -3.44
CA SER A 59 8.82 0.36 -3.95
C SER A 59 9.83 0.62 -5.07
N LEU A 60 9.35 1.04 -6.24
CA LEU A 60 10.18 1.23 -7.43
C LEU A 60 10.00 2.64 -8.00
N CYS A 61 11.11 3.32 -8.29
CA CYS A 61 11.12 4.62 -9.00
C CYS A 61 10.08 5.63 -8.48
N SER A 62 9.91 5.72 -7.16
CA SER A 62 8.94 6.60 -6.51
C SER A 62 9.64 7.70 -5.73
N THR A 63 8.89 8.77 -5.42
CA THR A 63 9.33 9.75 -4.43
C THR A 63 8.95 9.30 -3.03
N VAL A 64 9.74 9.64 -2.02
CA VAL A 64 9.35 9.48 -0.59
C VAL A 64 9.26 10.82 0.13
N ASP A 65 9.61 11.90 -0.56
CA ASP A 65 9.53 13.27 -0.09
C ASP A 65 9.07 14.13 -1.26
N ARG A 66 7.86 14.67 -1.15
CA ARG A 66 7.23 15.46 -2.21
C ARG A 66 7.96 16.77 -2.51
N TYR A 67 8.72 17.30 -1.55
CA TYR A 67 9.27 18.65 -1.61
C TYR A 67 10.81 18.70 -1.61
N ALA A 68 11.49 17.55 -1.51
CA ALA A 68 12.95 17.45 -1.57
C ALA A 68 13.54 17.41 -2.98
#